data_AF-A0A9P8FAT7-F1
#
_entry.id   AF-A0A9P8FAT7-F1
#
_cell.length_a   1.000
_cell.length_b   1.000
_cell.length_c   1.000
_cell.angle_alpha   90.00
_cell.angle_beta   90.00
_cell.angle_gamma   90.00
#
_symmetry.space_group_name_H-M   'P 1'
#
loop_
_entity.id
_entity.type
_entity.pdbx_description
1 polymer ?
#
loop_
_entity_poly.entity_id
_entity_poly.type
_entity_poly.pdbx_seq_one_letter_code
_entity_poly.pdbx_strand_id
1 'polypeptide(L)'
;MASTERTLPTRTMTNDDDAIPDEDTSEVTKLFHERLQAWKHACGYLEDYVSATEKMQHAHAKEYEKVLKTVSSPLKEGHHFDQNLGGVASTFDTIRSNTQGISNSHAETAKLLKGSVLPIFERLHTEIKNKTKELTKGAGKGSKLVDKARATSQKHIELLGQNTSSFESTGGKISAHEDPYVLQRGVYHRLNKQIIEENNNRNDIIAVQNSFAQFEAHILTTIQNGLGQFNQVVSNQAEQTRTMYGNITSTAQQVAPDFEWNGFVQRNNQVLIDPNAPPRTMSNISFP
;
A
#
# COMPACT_ATOMS: atom_id res chain seq x y z
N MET A 1 54.02 -58.29 -2.09
CA MET A 1 53.98 -57.76 -0.72
C MET A 1 53.87 -56.25 -0.83
N ALA A 2 52.69 -55.70 -0.58
CA ALA A 2 52.46 -54.26 -0.54
C ALA A 2 51.66 -53.97 0.73
N SER A 3 52.26 -53.23 1.65
CA SER A 3 51.71 -52.89 2.97
C SER A 3 50.80 -51.67 2.83
N THR A 4 49.52 -51.84 3.13
CA THR A 4 48.55 -50.74 3.16
C THR A 4 48.59 -50.08 4.54
N GLU A 5 49.24 -48.92 4.65
CA GLU A 5 49.16 -48.07 5.85
C GLU A 5 47.72 -47.51 5.97
N ARG A 6 47.04 -47.85 7.06
CA ARG A 6 45.77 -47.22 7.46
C ARG A 6 46.09 -45.92 8.18
N THR A 7 45.88 -44.80 7.52
CA THR A 7 45.89 -43.47 8.14
C THR A 7 44.65 -43.34 9.04
N LEU A 8 44.85 -43.26 10.36
CA LEU A 8 43.78 -42.98 11.31
C LEU A 8 43.36 -41.50 11.21
N PRO A 9 42.07 -41.17 11.41
CA PRO A 9 41.62 -39.79 11.37
C PRO A 9 42.17 -39.01 12.57
N THR A 10 43.01 -38.01 12.30
CA THR A 10 43.44 -37.02 13.28
C THR A 10 42.25 -36.17 13.67
N ARG A 11 41.85 -36.25 14.94
CA ARG A 11 40.83 -35.39 15.53
C ARG A 11 41.43 -33.98 15.66
N THR A 12 41.10 -33.10 14.73
CA THR A 12 41.42 -31.67 14.83
C THR A 12 40.75 -31.13 16.10
N MET A 13 41.55 -30.77 17.10
CA MET A 13 41.08 -30.01 18.26
C MET A 13 40.77 -28.60 17.78
N THR A 14 39.49 -28.30 17.57
CA THR A 14 39.01 -26.92 17.54
C THR A 14 39.07 -26.41 18.97
N ASN A 15 40.08 -25.60 19.28
CA ASN A 15 40.06 -24.70 20.45
C ASN A 15 39.01 -23.61 20.15
N ASP A 16 37.73 -23.96 20.26
CA ASP A 16 36.69 -23.00 20.60
C ASP A 16 36.69 -22.94 22.13
N ASP A 17 37.35 -21.93 22.68
CA ASP A 17 37.47 -21.69 24.13
C ASP A 17 36.14 -21.23 24.77
N ASP A 18 35.04 -21.28 24.02
CA ASP A 18 33.68 -21.08 24.50
C ASP A 18 32.95 -22.42 24.52
N ALA A 19 32.74 -22.97 25.71
CA ALA A 19 32.04 -24.25 25.90
C ALA A 19 30.56 -24.22 25.49
N ILE A 20 30.04 -23.06 25.02
CA ILE A 20 28.64 -22.77 24.76
C ILE A 20 28.50 -22.03 23.42
N PRO A 21 27.76 -22.56 22.42
CA PRO A 21 27.50 -21.86 21.16
C PRO A 21 26.71 -20.56 21.37
N ASP A 22 27.14 -19.48 20.71
CA ASP A 22 26.46 -18.18 20.77
C ASP A 22 25.43 -18.04 19.63
N GLU A 23 24.14 -17.97 19.97
CA GLU A 23 23.08 -17.53 19.03
C GLU A 23 22.88 -16.01 19.25
N ASP A 24 23.40 -15.17 18.34
CA ASP A 24 23.24 -13.71 18.46
C ASP A 24 21.82 -13.27 18.06
N THR A 25 20.94 -13.32 19.03
CA THR A 25 19.54 -12.89 18.93
C THR A 25 19.35 -11.38 18.66
N SER A 26 20.43 -10.58 18.77
CA SER A 26 20.48 -9.17 18.37
C SER A 26 20.35 -9.00 16.86
N GLU A 27 20.98 -9.88 16.07
CA GLU A 27 20.93 -9.82 14.60
C GLU A 27 19.52 -10.06 14.06
N VAL A 28 18.80 -11.02 14.64
CA VAL A 28 17.40 -11.33 14.29
C VAL A 28 16.50 -10.11 14.47
N THR A 29 16.67 -9.38 15.59
CA THR A 29 15.90 -8.18 15.87
C THR A 29 16.22 -7.07 14.87
N LYS A 30 17.50 -6.84 14.56
CA LYS A 30 17.92 -5.84 13.58
C LYS A 30 17.33 -6.13 12.20
N LEU A 31 17.38 -7.38 11.76
CA LEU A 31 16.80 -7.82 10.49
C LEU A 31 15.29 -7.55 10.42
N PHE A 32 14.54 -7.87 11.48
CA PHE A 32 13.10 -7.57 11.52
C PHE A 32 12.81 -6.07 11.53
N HIS A 33 13.66 -5.27 12.16
CA HIS A 33 13.53 -3.83 12.13
C HIS A 33 13.70 -3.27 10.72
N GLU A 34 14.76 -3.68 10.01
CA GLU A 34 15.00 -3.31 8.61
C GLU A 34 13.84 -3.74 7.70
N ARG A 35 13.31 -4.95 7.92
CA ARG A 35 12.16 -5.47 7.18
C ARG A 35 10.89 -4.63 7.39
N LEU A 36 10.61 -4.19 8.62
CA LEU A 36 9.49 -3.26 8.88
C LEU A 36 9.73 -1.87 8.30
N GLN A 37 10.97 -1.39 8.28
CA GLN A 37 11.31 -0.13 7.60
C GLN A 37 11.02 -0.21 6.10
N ALA A 38 11.39 -1.32 5.45
CA ALA A 38 11.07 -1.54 4.03
C ALA A 38 9.56 -1.50 3.78
N TRP A 39 8.75 -2.19 4.60
CA TRP A 39 7.29 -2.14 4.50
C TRP A 39 6.71 -0.75 4.75
N LYS A 40 7.28 -0.02 5.70
CA LYS A 40 6.89 1.37 5.98
C LYS A 40 7.12 2.27 4.75
N HIS A 41 8.28 2.13 4.09
CA HIS A 41 8.56 2.86 2.86
C HIS A 41 7.62 2.48 1.73
N ALA A 42 7.36 1.18 1.54
CA ALA A 42 6.41 0.70 0.53
C ALA A 42 5.00 1.29 0.74
N CYS A 43 4.52 1.33 1.99
CA CYS A 43 3.24 1.95 2.33
C CYS A 43 3.25 3.46 2.07
N GLY A 44 4.33 4.16 2.42
CA GLY A 44 4.49 5.59 2.12
C GLY A 44 4.43 5.90 0.61
N TYR A 45 5.05 5.06 -0.23
CA TYR A 45 4.95 5.23 -1.69
C TYR A 45 3.53 5.04 -2.22
N LEU A 46 2.73 4.15 -1.61
CA LEU A 46 1.33 3.98 -1.96
C LEU A 46 0.49 5.21 -1.54
N GLU A 47 0.74 5.76 -0.35
CA GLU A 47 0.11 7.01 0.10
C GLU A 47 0.41 8.16 -0.87
N ASP A 48 1.67 8.31 -1.26
CA ASP A 48 2.11 9.35 -2.20
C ASP A 48 1.45 9.19 -3.58
N TYR A 49 1.38 7.96 -4.09
CA TYR A 49 0.73 7.66 -5.38
C TYR A 49 -0.76 7.97 -5.37
N VAL A 50 -1.48 7.54 -4.32
CA VAL A 50 -2.91 7.83 -4.16
C VAL A 50 -3.14 9.33 -3.99
N SER A 51 -2.32 10.02 -3.20
CA SER A 51 -2.40 11.47 -3.01
C SER A 51 -2.14 12.24 -4.31
N ALA A 52 -1.15 11.82 -5.11
CA ALA A 52 -0.88 12.41 -6.41
C ALA A 52 -2.06 12.22 -7.37
N THR A 53 -2.64 11.02 -7.40
CA THR A 53 -3.83 10.73 -8.20
C THR A 53 -5.03 11.56 -7.76
N GLU A 54 -5.26 11.71 -6.46
CA GLU A 54 -6.32 12.55 -5.91
C GLU A 54 -6.18 14.02 -6.35
N LYS A 55 -4.99 14.59 -6.23
CA LYS A 55 -4.71 15.96 -6.68
C LYS A 55 -4.93 16.12 -8.18
N MET A 56 -4.54 15.13 -8.98
CA MET A 56 -4.80 15.11 -10.43
C MET A 56 -6.30 15.11 -10.74
N GLN A 57 -7.09 14.27 -10.06
CA GLN A 57 -8.55 14.22 -10.22
C GLN A 57 -9.20 15.57 -9.84
N HIS A 58 -8.75 16.19 -8.76
CA HIS A 58 -9.20 17.52 -8.36
C HIS A 58 -8.81 18.61 -9.39
N ALA A 59 -7.64 18.51 -10.01
CA ALA A 59 -7.23 19.42 -11.09
C ALA A 59 -8.09 19.21 -12.35
N HIS A 60 -8.37 17.96 -12.73
CA HIS A 60 -9.26 17.66 -13.86
C HIS A 60 -10.64 18.29 -13.69
N ALA A 61 -11.22 18.22 -12.50
CA ALA A 61 -12.50 18.89 -12.22
C ALA A 61 -12.44 20.39 -12.58
N LYS A 62 -11.42 21.10 -12.11
CA LYS A 62 -11.23 22.54 -12.41
C LYS A 62 -10.98 22.83 -13.89
N GLU A 63 -10.26 21.96 -14.59
CA GLU A 63 -10.04 22.14 -16.02
C GLU A 63 -11.33 21.90 -16.81
N TYR A 64 -12.15 20.92 -16.41
CA TYR A 64 -13.46 20.71 -17.01
C TYR A 64 -14.45 21.85 -16.74
N GLU A 65 -14.36 22.55 -15.60
CA GLU A 65 -15.10 23.81 -15.40
C GLU A 65 -14.71 24.89 -16.43
N LYS A 66 -13.44 24.92 -16.88
CA LYS A 66 -13.02 25.84 -17.95
C LYS A 66 -13.54 25.39 -19.31
N VAL A 67 -13.52 24.08 -19.58
CA VAL A 67 -14.12 23.51 -20.80
C VAL A 67 -15.61 23.83 -20.84
N LEU A 68 -16.34 23.70 -19.72
CA LEU A 68 -17.75 24.03 -19.62
C LEU A 68 -18.05 25.49 -20.00
N LYS A 69 -17.17 26.43 -19.65
CA LYS A 69 -17.33 27.86 -20.02
C LYS A 69 -17.33 28.10 -21.53
N THR A 70 -16.77 27.18 -22.33
CA THR A 70 -16.81 27.28 -23.79
C THR A 70 -18.19 27.00 -24.38
N VAL A 71 -19.05 26.32 -23.63
CA VAL A 71 -20.40 25.91 -24.04
C VAL A 71 -21.50 26.39 -23.08
N SER A 72 -21.15 27.25 -22.11
CA SER A 72 -22.07 27.76 -21.09
C SER A 72 -22.99 28.86 -21.61
N SER A 73 -22.54 29.62 -22.60
CA SER A 73 -23.39 30.62 -23.25
C SER A 73 -24.39 29.94 -24.19
N PRO A 74 -25.64 30.42 -24.25
CA PRO A 74 -26.56 30.04 -25.32
C PRO A 74 -25.91 30.26 -26.70
N LEU A 75 -26.32 29.46 -27.68
CA LEU A 75 -25.87 29.65 -29.06
C LEU A 75 -26.09 31.10 -29.49
N LYS A 76 -25.03 31.74 -30.00
CA LYS A 76 -25.18 32.99 -30.73
C LYS A 76 -26.10 32.74 -31.91
N GLU A 77 -27.00 33.68 -32.17
CA GLU A 77 -28.01 33.52 -33.22
C GLU A 77 -28.90 32.28 -33.02
N GLY A 78 -29.09 31.87 -31.76
CA GLY A 78 -29.85 30.66 -31.38
C GLY A 78 -31.27 30.58 -31.97
N HIS A 79 -31.89 31.73 -32.27
CA HIS A 79 -33.21 31.82 -32.90
C HIS A 79 -33.31 31.18 -34.29
N HIS A 80 -32.18 30.92 -34.96
CA HIS A 80 -32.15 30.17 -36.21
C HIS A 80 -32.37 28.67 -36.01
N PHE A 81 -31.97 28.13 -34.86
CA PHE A 81 -32.05 26.71 -34.54
C PHE A 81 -33.37 26.37 -33.87
N ASP A 82 -33.86 25.17 -34.15
CA ASP A 82 -35.04 24.65 -33.46
C ASP A 82 -34.74 24.41 -31.97
N GLN A 83 -35.61 24.92 -31.10
CA GLN A 83 -35.47 24.81 -29.65
C GLN A 83 -36.11 23.53 -29.10
N ASN A 84 -36.81 22.75 -29.93
CA ASN A 84 -37.38 21.48 -29.54
C ASN A 84 -36.29 20.41 -29.37
N LEU A 85 -36.61 19.37 -28.59
CA LEU A 85 -35.72 18.21 -28.46
C LEU A 85 -35.47 17.57 -29.84
N GLY A 86 -34.22 17.12 -30.04
CA GLY A 86 -33.79 16.48 -31.29
C GLY A 86 -33.11 17.43 -32.29
N GLY A 87 -33.01 18.73 -31.97
CA GLY A 87 -32.25 19.71 -32.75
C GLY A 87 -30.82 19.97 -32.28
N VAL A 88 -30.17 20.89 -32.97
CA VAL A 88 -28.83 21.39 -32.67
C VAL A 88 -28.80 22.06 -31.30
N ALA A 89 -29.83 22.85 -30.94
CA ALA A 89 -29.91 23.47 -29.62
C ALA A 89 -29.86 22.42 -28.49
N SER A 90 -30.66 21.35 -28.62
CA SER A 90 -30.67 20.22 -27.70
C SER A 90 -29.31 19.51 -27.63
N THR A 91 -28.58 19.41 -28.75
CA THR A 91 -27.23 18.84 -28.77
C THR A 91 -26.25 19.67 -27.94
N PHE A 92 -26.28 21.00 -28.07
CA PHE A 92 -25.44 21.89 -27.26
C PHE A 92 -25.80 21.87 -25.77
N ASP A 93 -27.08 21.72 -25.44
CA ASP A 93 -27.51 21.52 -24.04
C ASP A 93 -26.98 20.20 -23.47
N THR A 94 -27.01 19.11 -24.25
CA THR A 94 -26.42 17.83 -23.88
C THR A 94 -24.91 17.94 -23.67
N ILE A 95 -24.18 18.66 -24.54
CA ILE A 95 -22.74 18.91 -24.38
C ILE A 95 -22.48 19.62 -23.04
N ARG A 96 -23.24 20.67 -22.74
CA ARG A 96 -23.10 21.45 -21.50
C ARG A 96 -23.36 20.59 -20.26
N SER A 97 -24.49 19.88 -20.24
CA SER A 97 -24.89 19.04 -19.11
C SER A 97 -23.88 17.92 -18.84
N ASN A 98 -23.46 17.20 -19.89
CA ASN A 98 -22.47 16.13 -19.75
C ASN A 98 -21.10 16.66 -19.32
N THR A 99 -20.65 17.80 -19.85
CA THR A 99 -19.37 18.41 -19.43
C THR A 99 -19.39 18.80 -17.96
N GLN A 100 -20.51 19.35 -17.46
CA GLN A 100 -20.70 19.61 -16.04
C GLN A 100 -20.69 18.30 -15.22
N GLY A 101 -21.31 17.24 -15.74
CA GLY A 101 -21.28 15.91 -15.16
C GLY A 101 -19.85 15.35 -15.02
N ILE A 102 -19.03 15.50 -16.06
CA ILE A 102 -17.62 15.06 -16.06
C ILE A 102 -16.82 15.84 -15.01
N SER A 103 -17.02 17.16 -14.94
CA SER A 103 -16.38 17.99 -13.90
C SER A 103 -16.71 17.50 -12.49
N ASN A 104 -18.00 17.22 -12.25
CA ASN A 104 -18.47 16.77 -10.95
C ASN A 104 -17.95 15.38 -10.60
N SER A 105 -17.93 14.44 -11.55
CA SER A 105 -17.42 13.09 -11.31
C SER A 105 -15.94 13.09 -10.93
N HIS A 106 -15.12 13.94 -11.56
CA HIS A 106 -13.72 14.13 -11.17
C HIS A 106 -13.59 14.68 -9.73
N ALA A 107 -14.43 15.66 -9.35
CA ALA A 107 -14.43 16.22 -8.00
C ALA A 107 -14.87 15.21 -6.93
N GLU A 108 -15.87 14.39 -7.22
CA GLU A 108 -16.32 13.31 -6.34
C GLU A 108 -15.26 12.21 -6.22
N THR A 109 -14.62 11.85 -7.32
CA THR A 109 -13.52 10.87 -7.34
C THR A 109 -12.37 11.31 -6.44
N ALA A 110 -11.96 12.58 -6.50
CA ALA A 110 -10.95 13.12 -5.61
C ALA A 110 -11.35 13.00 -4.13
N LYS A 111 -12.62 13.32 -3.79
CA LYS A 111 -13.14 13.15 -2.42
C LYS A 111 -13.12 11.70 -1.96
N LEU A 112 -13.50 10.75 -2.81
CA LEU A 112 -13.48 9.32 -2.49
C LEU A 112 -12.05 8.79 -2.29
N LEU A 113 -11.11 9.17 -3.16
CA LEU A 113 -9.71 8.81 -3.00
C LEU A 113 -9.15 9.32 -1.67
N LYS A 114 -9.45 10.58 -1.31
CA LYS A 114 -9.01 11.20 -0.05
C LYS A 114 -9.69 10.62 1.19
N GLY A 115 -11.00 10.41 1.12
CA GLY A 115 -11.83 10.07 2.28
C GLY A 115 -11.96 8.58 2.55
N SER A 116 -11.72 7.72 1.55
CA SER A 116 -11.94 6.27 1.67
C SER A 116 -10.68 5.47 1.39
N VAL A 117 -9.93 5.78 0.32
CA VAL A 117 -8.76 4.98 -0.08
C VAL A 117 -7.52 5.35 0.72
N LEU A 118 -7.17 6.64 0.78
CA LEU A 118 -5.97 7.11 1.48
C LEU A 118 -5.93 6.70 2.97
N PRO A 119 -7.03 6.76 3.74
CA PRO A 119 -7.03 6.37 5.15
C PRO A 119 -6.72 4.89 5.41
N ILE A 120 -6.91 4.01 4.42
CA ILE A 120 -6.53 2.59 4.51
C ILE A 120 -5.01 2.49 4.65
N PHE A 121 -4.27 3.20 3.79
CA PHE A 121 -2.82 3.20 3.80
C PHE A 121 -2.25 3.97 5.00
N GLU A 122 -2.83 5.12 5.37
CA GLU A 122 -2.39 5.88 6.55
C GLU A 122 -2.53 5.07 7.86
N ARG A 123 -3.61 4.27 7.96
CA ARG A 123 -3.80 3.35 9.08
C ARG A 123 -2.75 2.25 9.06
N LEU A 124 -2.52 1.61 7.91
CA LEU A 124 -1.51 0.57 7.75
C LEU A 124 -0.10 1.08 8.10
N HIS A 125 0.26 2.27 7.66
CA HIS A 125 1.54 2.91 7.99
C HIS A 125 1.66 3.14 9.51
N THR A 126 0.58 3.56 10.17
CA THR A 126 0.54 3.70 11.62
C THR A 126 0.69 2.35 12.33
N GLU A 127 0.03 1.29 11.85
CA GLU A 127 0.18 -0.07 12.36
C GLU A 127 1.63 -0.57 12.24
N ILE A 128 2.29 -0.37 11.10
CA ILE A 128 3.70 -0.73 10.89
C ILE A 128 4.62 0.03 11.86
N LYS A 129 4.38 1.34 12.06
CA LYS A 129 5.13 2.15 13.04
C LYS A 129 4.94 1.62 14.47
N ASN A 130 3.73 1.21 14.82
CA ASN A 130 3.44 0.64 16.13
C ASN A 130 4.12 -0.71 16.32
N LYS A 131 4.07 -1.60 15.33
CA LYS A 131 4.77 -2.89 15.35
C LYS A 131 6.28 -2.72 15.46
N THR A 132 6.84 -1.71 14.79
CA THR A 132 8.26 -1.36 14.91
C THR A 132 8.62 -0.96 16.34
N LYS A 133 7.80 -0.12 17.00
CA LYS A 133 8.02 0.26 18.40
C LYS A 133 7.88 -0.91 19.36
N GLU A 134 6.93 -1.81 19.11
CA GLU A 134 6.74 -3.04 19.88
C GLU A 134 7.98 -3.93 19.80
N LEU A 135 8.50 -4.18 18.60
CA LEU A 135 9.74 -4.93 18.37
C LEU A 135 10.91 -4.30 19.15
N THR A 136 11.16 -3.01 18.98
CA THR A 136 12.29 -2.34 19.64
C THR A 136 12.19 -2.34 21.17
N LYS A 137 10.97 -2.23 21.74
CA LYS A 137 10.77 -2.27 23.20
C LYS A 137 10.84 -3.68 23.79
N GLY A 138 10.42 -4.69 23.02
CA GLY A 138 10.48 -6.10 23.42
C GLY A 138 11.89 -6.69 23.29
N ALA A 139 12.67 -6.18 22.35
CA ALA A 139 14.02 -6.65 22.05
C ALA A 139 14.96 -6.59 23.25
N GLY A 140 15.78 -7.63 23.41
CA GLY A 140 16.91 -7.66 24.33
C GLY A 140 16.58 -7.98 25.80
N LYS A 141 15.31 -8.20 26.17
CA LYS A 141 14.98 -8.67 27.53
C LYS A 141 15.44 -10.11 27.77
N GLY A 142 15.10 -11.02 26.85
CA GLY A 142 15.51 -12.43 26.93
C GLY A 142 17.02 -12.61 26.81
N SER A 143 17.65 -11.95 25.83
CA SER A 143 19.12 -11.93 25.68
C SER A 143 19.85 -11.50 26.96
N LYS A 144 19.41 -10.44 27.67
CA LYS A 144 20.03 -10.05 28.95
C LYS A 144 19.91 -11.10 30.05
N LEU A 145 18.82 -11.87 30.08
CA LEU A 145 18.66 -12.96 31.04
C LEU A 145 19.59 -14.14 30.71
N VAL A 146 19.72 -14.47 29.43
CA VAL A 146 20.67 -15.45 28.92
C VAL A 146 22.11 -15.04 29.26
N ASP A 147 22.52 -13.80 28.96
CA ASP A 147 23.87 -13.29 29.26
C ASP A 147 24.18 -13.39 30.75
N LYS A 148 23.22 -13.03 31.61
CA LYS A 148 23.37 -13.12 33.06
C LYS A 148 23.51 -14.57 33.52
N ALA A 149 22.75 -15.50 32.93
CA ALA A 149 22.83 -16.92 33.24
C ALA A 149 24.17 -17.52 32.78
N ARG A 150 24.62 -17.20 31.56
CA ARG A 150 25.92 -17.60 31.01
C ARG A 150 27.08 -17.11 31.85
N ALA A 151 27.16 -15.80 32.13
CA ALA A 151 28.20 -15.23 33.00
C ALA A 151 28.25 -15.88 34.38
N THR A 152 27.07 -16.25 34.88
CA THR A 152 26.95 -16.95 36.17
C THR A 152 27.47 -18.39 36.11
N SER A 153 27.11 -19.15 35.07
CA SER A 153 27.61 -20.51 34.85
C SER A 153 29.11 -20.51 34.68
N GLN A 154 29.62 -19.62 33.83
CA GLN A 154 31.05 -19.46 33.55
C GLN A 154 31.87 -19.23 34.81
N LYS A 155 31.43 -18.29 35.67
CA LYS A 155 32.08 -18.03 36.96
C LYS A 155 32.17 -19.26 37.86
N HIS A 156 31.16 -20.15 37.84
CA HIS A 156 31.17 -21.36 38.66
C HIS A 156 32.01 -22.48 38.03
N ILE A 157 32.08 -22.55 36.70
CA ILE A 157 32.97 -23.45 35.97
C ILE A 157 34.43 -23.09 36.27
N GLU A 158 34.77 -21.81 36.21
CA GLU A 158 36.10 -21.31 36.57
C GLU A 158 36.44 -21.61 38.03
N LEU A 159 35.49 -21.37 38.96
CA LEU A 159 35.66 -21.70 40.38
C LEU A 159 35.92 -23.20 40.60
N LEU A 160 35.18 -24.07 39.91
CA LEU A 160 35.41 -25.51 39.96
C LEU A 160 36.80 -25.87 39.42
N GLY A 161 37.20 -25.30 38.29
CA GLY A 161 38.53 -25.53 37.69
C GLY A 161 39.67 -25.12 38.63
N GLN A 162 39.54 -23.95 39.27
CA GLN A 162 40.51 -23.45 40.25
C GLN A 162 40.67 -24.39 41.46
N ASN A 163 39.56 -24.80 42.07
CA ASN A 163 39.58 -25.68 43.26
C ASN A 163 40.00 -27.12 42.93
N THR A 164 39.66 -27.61 41.74
CA THR A 164 40.12 -28.93 41.29
C THR A 164 41.64 -28.93 41.06
N SER A 165 42.18 -27.85 40.48
CA SER A 165 43.63 -27.72 40.23
C SER A 165 44.43 -27.55 41.52
N SER A 166 43.89 -26.89 42.54
CA SER A 166 44.55 -26.72 43.84
C SER A 166 44.37 -27.90 44.80
N PHE A 167 43.45 -28.83 44.51
CA PHE A 167 43.12 -29.97 45.37
C PHE A 167 44.35 -30.83 45.72
N GLU A 168 45.21 -31.12 44.75
CA GLU A 168 46.42 -31.93 44.94
C GLU A 168 47.47 -31.23 45.84
N SER A 169 47.43 -29.90 45.93
CA SER A 169 48.43 -29.09 46.64
C SER A 169 48.04 -28.75 48.10
N THR A 170 46.77 -28.93 48.49
CA THR A 170 46.23 -28.36 49.74
C THR A 170 46.30 -29.28 50.98
N GLY A 171 46.88 -30.49 50.87
CA GLY A 171 47.28 -31.28 52.05
C GLY A 171 46.16 -31.59 53.07
N GLY A 172 44.95 -31.88 52.60
CA GLY A 172 43.89 -32.50 53.42
C GLY A 172 43.03 -31.57 54.29
N LYS A 173 43.20 -30.24 54.23
CA LYS A 173 42.29 -29.27 54.88
C LYS A 173 41.41 -28.58 53.83
N ILE A 174 40.34 -29.26 53.41
CA ILE A 174 39.39 -28.71 52.44
C ILE A 174 38.07 -28.42 53.15
N SER A 175 37.59 -27.19 53.04
CA SER A 175 36.27 -26.81 53.53
C SER A 175 35.19 -27.45 52.66
N ALA A 176 34.01 -27.77 53.22
CA ALA A 176 32.88 -28.30 52.46
C ALA A 176 32.44 -27.40 51.28
N HIS A 177 32.79 -26.11 51.32
CA HIS A 177 32.54 -25.14 50.25
C HIS A 177 33.56 -25.18 49.10
N GLU A 178 34.72 -25.80 49.31
CA GLU A 178 35.83 -25.93 48.37
C GLU A 178 35.89 -27.35 47.79
N ASP A 179 35.02 -28.25 48.23
CA ASP A 179 34.92 -29.63 47.75
C ASP A 179 34.55 -29.63 46.24
N PRO A 180 35.43 -30.18 45.36
CA PRO A 180 35.17 -30.24 43.93
C PRO A 180 33.86 -30.93 43.56
N TYR A 181 33.43 -31.94 44.32
CA TYR A 181 32.16 -32.65 44.09
C TYR A 181 30.95 -31.74 44.34
N VAL A 182 30.99 -30.95 45.41
CA VAL A 182 29.93 -30.00 45.75
C VAL A 182 29.87 -28.87 44.72
N LEU A 183 31.04 -28.35 44.31
CA LEU A 183 31.16 -27.33 43.27
C LEU A 183 30.65 -27.83 41.92
N GLN A 184 30.97 -29.08 41.54
CA GLN A 184 30.49 -29.70 40.30
C GLN A 184 28.96 -29.79 40.25
N ARG A 185 28.32 -30.18 41.36
CA ARG A 185 26.85 -30.14 41.47
C ARG A 185 26.30 -28.72 41.33
N GLY A 186 26.98 -27.73 41.90
CA GLY A 186 26.65 -26.31 41.74
C GLY A 186 26.72 -25.85 40.28
N VAL A 187 27.74 -26.28 39.54
CA VAL A 187 27.87 -26.01 38.09
C VAL A 187 26.70 -26.61 37.33
N TYR A 188 26.37 -27.90 37.53
CA TYR A 188 25.23 -28.53 36.85
C TYR A 188 23.91 -27.80 37.13
N HIS A 189 23.69 -27.33 38.36
CA HIS A 189 22.50 -26.54 38.68
C HIS A 189 22.43 -25.21 37.91
N ARG A 190 23.55 -24.47 37.81
CA ARG A 190 23.62 -23.19 37.05
C ARG A 190 23.50 -23.43 35.54
N LEU A 191 24.16 -24.45 35.00
CA LEU A 191 24.05 -24.86 33.60
C LEU A 191 22.62 -25.22 33.24
N ASN A 192 21.92 -26.00 34.08
CA ASN A 192 20.51 -26.30 33.85
C ASN A 192 19.64 -25.04 33.83
N LYS A 193 19.92 -24.08 34.72
CA LYS A 193 19.24 -22.78 34.68
C LYS A 193 19.54 -22.00 33.40
N GLN A 194 20.79 -21.97 32.95
CA GLN A 194 21.17 -21.32 31.69
C GLN A 194 20.42 -21.93 30.51
N ILE A 195 20.39 -23.26 30.41
CA ILE A 195 19.65 -23.98 29.36
C ILE A 195 18.16 -23.60 29.37
N ILE A 196 17.56 -23.44 30.55
CA ILE A 196 16.17 -22.98 30.67
C ILE A 196 16.01 -21.56 30.11
N GLU A 197 16.88 -20.61 30.49
CA GLU A 197 16.81 -19.24 30.00
C GLU A 197 17.05 -19.14 28.48
N GLU A 198 18.00 -19.92 27.94
CA GLU A 198 18.28 -20.01 26.51
C GLU A 198 17.08 -20.56 25.72
N ASN A 199 16.48 -21.66 26.21
CA ASN A 199 15.28 -22.23 25.61
C ASN A 199 14.09 -21.27 25.67
N ASN A 200 13.92 -20.54 26.77
CA ASN A 200 12.89 -19.52 26.90
C ASN A 200 13.10 -18.39 25.88
N ASN A 201 14.31 -17.84 25.79
CA ASN A 201 14.65 -16.80 24.81
C ASN A 201 14.44 -17.28 23.37
N ARG A 202 14.82 -18.53 23.06
CA ARG A 202 14.56 -19.15 21.75
C ARG A 202 13.07 -19.24 21.45
N ASN A 203 12.25 -19.69 22.39
CA ASN A 203 10.80 -19.77 22.21
C ASN A 203 10.16 -18.39 22.03
N ASP A 204 10.63 -17.37 22.76
CA ASP A 204 10.18 -15.98 22.60
C ASP A 204 10.49 -15.46 21.20
N ILE A 205 11.68 -15.74 20.67
CA ILE A 205 12.07 -15.34 19.31
C ILE A 205 11.22 -16.04 18.26
N ILE A 206 10.97 -17.34 18.41
CA ILE A 206 10.06 -18.09 17.52
C ILE A 206 8.66 -17.46 17.55
N ALA A 207 8.16 -17.07 18.72
CA ALA A 207 6.87 -16.39 18.84
C ALA A 207 6.87 -15.03 18.12
N VAL A 208 7.95 -14.25 18.21
CA VAL A 208 8.13 -13.01 17.45
C VAL A 208 8.13 -13.31 15.95
N GLN A 209 8.89 -14.30 15.48
CA GLN A 209 8.93 -14.69 14.06
C GLN A 209 7.53 -15.04 13.52
N ASN A 210 6.76 -15.84 14.26
CA ASN A 210 5.39 -16.20 13.90
C ASN A 210 4.45 -14.98 13.89
N SER A 211 4.57 -14.08 14.87
CA SER A 211 3.81 -12.83 14.91
C SER A 211 4.13 -11.93 13.71
N PHE A 212 5.39 -11.87 13.30
CA PHE A 212 5.82 -11.14 12.11
C PHE A 212 5.24 -11.74 10.82
N ALA A 213 5.28 -13.06 10.66
CA ALA A 213 4.69 -13.72 9.49
C ALA A 213 3.19 -13.39 9.34
N GLN A 214 2.43 -13.42 10.44
CA GLN A 214 1.03 -13.04 10.44
C GLN A 214 0.83 -11.55 10.13
N PHE A 215 1.67 -10.69 10.69
CA PHE A 215 1.61 -9.25 10.44
C PHE A 215 1.90 -8.92 8.98
N GLU A 216 2.89 -9.56 8.35
CA GLU A 216 3.20 -9.36 6.94
C GLU A 216 2.07 -9.82 6.01
N ALA A 217 1.43 -10.96 6.34
CA ALA A 217 0.25 -11.39 5.62
C ALA A 217 -0.86 -10.33 5.70
N HIS A 218 -1.07 -9.73 6.88
CA HIS A 218 -2.01 -8.62 7.08
C HIS A 218 -1.64 -7.34 6.30
N ILE A 219 -0.35 -6.98 6.25
CA ILE A 219 0.12 -5.86 5.41
C ILE A 219 -0.28 -6.09 3.95
N LEU A 220 0.03 -7.27 3.41
CA LEU A 220 -0.26 -7.60 2.02
C LEU A 220 -1.76 -7.59 1.71
N THR A 221 -2.59 -8.20 2.57
CA THR A 221 -4.04 -8.21 2.35
C THR A 221 -4.64 -6.81 2.44
N THR A 222 -4.13 -5.96 3.32
CA THR A 222 -4.55 -4.55 3.44
C THR A 222 -4.16 -3.75 2.20
N ILE A 223 -2.95 -3.94 1.67
CA ILE A 223 -2.51 -3.31 0.41
C ILE A 223 -3.40 -3.77 -0.75
N GLN A 224 -3.66 -5.07 -0.88
CA GLN A 224 -4.53 -5.62 -1.92
C GLN A 224 -5.94 -5.03 -1.83
N ASN A 225 -6.51 -4.92 -0.63
CA ASN A 225 -7.81 -4.30 -0.43
C ASN A 225 -7.81 -2.82 -0.83
N GLY A 226 -6.81 -2.06 -0.37
CA GLY A 226 -6.66 -0.64 -0.71
C GLY A 226 -6.53 -0.40 -2.21
N LEU A 227 -5.71 -1.21 -2.90
CA LEU A 227 -5.55 -1.15 -4.35
C LEU A 227 -6.82 -1.60 -5.10
N GLY A 228 -7.56 -2.57 -4.57
CA GLY A 228 -8.86 -2.98 -5.11
C GLY A 228 -9.88 -1.83 -5.06
N GLN A 229 -9.98 -1.14 -3.92
CA GLN A 229 -10.86 0.03 -3.79
C GLN A 229 -10.41 1.20 -4.66
N PHE A 230 -9.10 1.45 -4.74
CA PHE A 230 -8.52 2.44 -5.66
C PHE A 230 -8.94 2.17 -7.10
N ASN A 231 -8.75 0.92 -7.58
CA ASN A 231 -9.12 0.54 -8.93
C ASN A 231 -10.62 0.73 -9.19
N GLN A 232 -11.48 0.34 -8.24
CA GLN A 232 -12.92 0.54 -8.36
C GLN A 232 -13.28 2.02 -8.53
N VAL A 233 -12.71 2.90 -7.70
CA VAL A 233 -12.96 4.35 -7.75
C VAL A 233 -12.53 4.95 -9.09
N VAL A 234 -11.31 4.65 -9.55
CA VAL A 234 -10.78 5.19 -10.81
C VAL A 234 -11.49 4.59 -12.04
N SER A 235 -11.83 3.30 -12.01
CA SER A 235 -12.57 2.65 -13.08
C SER A 235 -13.98 3.23 -13.25
N ASN A 236 -14.67 3.48 -12.13
CA ASN A 236 -15.99 4.12 -12.16
C ASN A 236 -15.93 5.51 -12.79
N GLN A 237 -14.90 6.31 -12.46
CA GLN A 237 -14.70 7.63 -13.06
C GLN A 237 -14.50 7.52 -14.58
N ALA A 238 -13.63 6.62 -15.03
CA ALA A 238 -13.37 6.41 -16.45
C ALA A 238 -14.63 5.99 -17.22
N GLU A 239 -15.46 5.11 -16.63
CA GLU A 239 -16.71 4.67 -17.25
C GLU A 239 -17.75 5.80 -17.34
N GLN A 240 -17.87 6.63 -16.29
CA GLN A 240 -18.76 7.79 -16.32
C GLN A 240 -18.36 8.78 -17.41
N THR A 241 -17.06 9.10 -17.54
CA THR A 241 -16.55 9.96 -18.60
C THR A 241 -16.83 9.37 -19.99
N ARG A 242 -16.59 8.07 -20.18
CA ARG A 242 -16.92 7.36 -21.43
C ARG A 242 -18.41 7.48 -21.77
N THR A 243 -19.27 7.22 -20.80
CA THR A 243 -20.73 7.28 -20.96
C THR A 243 -21.19 8.68 -21.37
N MET A 244 -20.67 9.72 -20.72
CA MET A 244 -21.02 11.12 -21.00
C MET A 244 -20.60 11.55 -22.41
N TYR A 245 -19.41 11.19 -22.88
CA TYR A 245 -19.01 11.44 -24.27
C TYR A 245 -19.80 10.61 -25.28
N GLY A 246 -20.15 9.37 -24.93
CA GLY A 246 -21.05 8.53 -25.74
C GLY A 246 -22.43 9.15 -25.89
N ASN A 247 -22.97 9.73 -24.81
CA ASN A 247 -24.26 10.43 -24.84
C ASN A 247 -24.22 11.68 -25.74
N ILE A 248 -23.17 12.50 -25.65
CA ILE A 248 -22.97 13.65 -26.56
C ILE A 248 -23.01 13.22 -28.02
N THR A 249 -22.27 12.16 -28.35
CA THR A 249 -22.17 11.64 -29.73
C THR A 249 -23.51 11.10 -30.21
N SER A 250 -24.19 10.33 -29.36
CA SER A 250 -25.50 9.75 -29.67
C SER A 250 -26.56 10.84 -29.92
N THR A 251 -26.62 11.87 -29.08
CA THR A 251 -27.55 12.99 -29.27
C THR A 251 -27.29 13.72 -30.59
N ALA A 252 -26.04 13.98 -30.94
CA ALA A 252 -25.70 14.62 -32.22
C ALA A 252 -26.10 13.75 -33.43
N GLN A 253 -25.94 12.42 -33.33
CA GLN A 253 -26.28 11.48 -34.40
C GLN A 253 -27.80 11.29 -34.58
N GLN A 254 -28.59 11.57 -33.54
CA GLN A 254 -30.06 11.46 -33.60
C GLN A 254 -30.73 12.66 -34.28
N VAL A 255 -29.98 13.74 -34.55
CA VAL A 255 -30.51 14.90 -35.29
C VAL A 255 -30.73 14.51 -36.75
N ALA A 256 -31.98 14.50 -37.19
CA ALA A 256 -32.29 14.21 -38.59
C ALA A 256 -31.73 15.32 -39.51
N PRO A 257 -31.14 14.99 -40.67
CA PRO A 257 -30.47 15.98 -41.53
C PRO A 257 -31.35 17.15 -41.99
N ASP A 258 -32.65 16.94 -42.10
CA ASP A 258 -33.64 17.92 -42.53
C ASP A 258 -34.36 18.62 -41.36
N PHE A 259 -34.12 18.21 -40.12
CA PHE A 259 -34.83 18.71 -38.93
C PHE A 259 -34.75 20.23 -38.81
N GLU A 260 -33.53 20.77 -38.85
CA GLU A 260 -33.29 22.22 -38.70
C GLU A 260 -33.87 23.01 -39.86
N TRP A 261 -33.73 22.50 -41.09
CA TRP A 261 -34.25 23.17 -42.27
C TRP A 261 -35.78 23.24 -42.26
N ASN A 262 -36.44 22.12 -41.95
CA ASN A 262 -37.90 22.06 -41.88
C ASN A 262 -38.44 23.00 -40.79
N GLY A 263 -37.82 23.00 -39.60
CA GLY A 263 -38.17 23.93 -38.53
C GLY A 263 -37.94 25.39 -38.92
N PHE A 264 -36.83 25.70 -39.59
CA PHE A 264 -36.53 27.04 -40.09
C PHE A 264 -37.56 27.52 -41.13
N VAL A 265 -37.91 26.68 -42.11
CA VAL A 265 -38.91 27.00 -43.14
C VAL A 265 -40.27 27.25 -42.49
N GLN A 266 -40.67 26.40 -41.54
CA GLN A 266 -41.93 26.55 -40.83
C GLN A 266 -41.99 27.88 -40.05
N ARG A 267 -40.91 28.26 -39.37
CA ARG A 267 -40.83 29.53 -38.61
C ARG A 267 -40.83 30.77 -39.51
N ASN A 268 -40.29 30.67 -40.73
CA ASN A 268 -40.08 31.80 -41.64
C ASN A 268 -40.96 31.74 -42.90
N ASN A 269 -42.06 30.97 -42.89
CA ASN A 269 -42.89 30.73 -44.07
C ASN A 269 -43.51 32.00 -44.69
N GLN A 270 -43.63 33.09 -43.93
CA GLN A 270 -44.14 34.38 -44.40
C GLN A 270 -43.08 35.21 -45.15
N VAL A 271 -41.79 34.91 -44.90
CA VAL A 271 -40.65 35.65 -45.48
C VAL A 271 -40.03 34.86 -46.63
N LEU A 272 -39.97 33.53 -46.49
CA LEU A 272 -39.44 32.66 -47.52
C LEU A 272 -40.35 32.64 -48.75
N ILE A 273 -39.72 32.54 -49.92
CA ILE A 273 -40.44 32.44 -51.19
C ILE A 273 -41.15 31.09 -51.23
N ASP A 274 -42.47 31.10 -51.45
CA ASP A 274 -43.24 29.88 -51.67
C ASP A 274 -42.73 29.17 -52.95
N PRO A 275 -42.18 27.94 -52.85
CA PRO A 275 -41.71 27.19 -54.01
C PRO A 275 -42.80 26.89 -55.03
N ASN A 276 -44.06 26.92 -54.61
CA ASN A 276 -45.22 26.63 -55.45
C ASN A 276 -45.81 27.89 -56.09
N ALA A 277 -45.32 29.08 -55.75
CA ALA A 277 -45.77 30.31 -56.36
C ALA A 277 -45.34 30.35 -57.84
N PRO A 278 -46.25 30.71 -58.78
CA PRO A 278 -45.90 30.78 -60.19
C PRO A 278 -44.84 31.87 -60.42
N PRO A 279 -43.92 31.69 -61.40
CA PRO A 279 -43.00 32.73 -61.81
C PRO A 279 -43.73 34.01 -62.18
N ARG A 280 -43.12 35.17 -61.89
CA ARG A 280 -43.68 36.45 -62.32
C ARG A 280 -43.77 36.49 -63.84
N THR A 281 -44.96 36.70 -64.38
CA THR A 281 -45.19 36.91 -65.82
C THR A 281 -45.62 38.35 -66.07
N MET A 282 -45.26 38.88 -67.24
CA MET A 282 -45.58 40.24 -67.65
C MET A 282 -47.11 40.49 -67.72
N SER A 283 -47.89 39.43 -67.95
CA SER A 283 -49.36 39.42 -67.90
C SER A 283 -49.96 39.69 -66.51
N ASN A 284 -49.19 39.51 -65.43
CA ASN A 284 -49.66 39.70 -64.05
C ASN A 284 -49.21 41.04 -63.45
N ILE A 285 -48.61 41.93 -64.25
CA ILE A 285 -48.15 43.25 -63.80
C ILE A 285 -49.18 44.29 -64.24
N SER A 286 -49.88 44.88 -63.28
CA SER A 286 -50.78 46.03 -63.48
C SER A 286 -50.10 47.31 -63.02
N PHE A 287 -50.24 48.39 -63.80
CA PHE A 287 -49.79 49.74 -63.46
C PHE A 287 -50.99 50.70 -63.45
N PRO A 288 -50.97 51.77 -62.62
CA PRO A 288 -52.05 52.77 -62.55
C PRO A 288 -52.21 53.59 -63.83
#